data_AF-A0A929TIU6-F1
#
_entry.id   AF-A0A929TIU6-F1
#
_cell.length_a   1.000
_cell.length_b   1.000
_cell.length_c   1.000
_cell.angle_alpha   90.00
_cell.angle_beta   90.00
_cell.angle_gamma   90.00
#
_symmetry.space_group_name_H-M   'P 1'
#
loop_
_entity.id
_entity.type
_entity.pdbx_description
1 polymer ?
#
loop_
_entity_poly.entity_id
_entity_poly.type
_entity_poly.pdbx_seq_one_letter_code
_entity_poly.pdbx_strand_id
1 'polypeptide(L)'
;MTEQKNSVPVNTAPLSQEEAIFFFGNLALPILLYALAFATFLFKNARGIGVFFFAVSSILLLKKTRKVYQKASSKSVLLLYCLSLAVGLSTFLTDNTAIIILNFIALFLLIVSILILSFANTTGWDFGDYLKEVFFTALLSVGYIGKPTSDMKAYLDREKNNEKSKTRYIILGILLSVPLVVILAALLSSAD
;
A
#
# COMPACT_ATOMS: atom_id res chain seq x y z
N MET A 1 16.75 51.57 -14.72
CA MET A 1 16.93 50.51 -13.72
C MET A 1 15.55 50.09 -13.23
N THR A 2 14.98 49.04 -13.81
CA THR A 2 13.78 48.38 -13.28
C THR A 2 13.94 46.90 -13.60
N GLU A 3 14.02 46.11 -12.53
CA GLU A 3 14.34 44.68 -12.52
C GLU A 3 13.38 43.85 -13.37
N GLN A 4 13.94 43.06 -14.31
CA GLN A 4 13.25 41.90 -14.84
C GLN A 4 13.16 40.84 -13.73
N LYS A 5 11.97 40.73 -13.15
CA LYS A 5 11.57 39.64 -12.25
C LYS A 5 11.69 38.32 -13.01
N ASN A 6 12.72 37.55 -12.67
CA ASN A 6 12.90 36.15 -13.04
C ASN A 6 11.58 35.39 -12.86
N SER A 7 10.98 34.97 -13.97
CA SER A 7 9.91 34.01 -14.00
C SER A 7 10.45 32.65 -13.54
N VAL A 8 10.25 32.34 -12.27
CA VAL A 8 10.34 30.98 -11.75
C VAL A 8 9.40 30.12 -12.62
N PRO A 9 9.86 29.03 -13.24
CA PRO A 9 8.99 28.15 -13.99
C PRO A 9 8.02 27.50 -12.99
N VAL A 10 6.77 27.96 -12.98
CA VAL A 10 5.67 27.26 -12.33
C VAL A 10 5.47 25.98 -13.12
N ASN A 11 6.07 24.90 -12.64
CA ASN A 11 5.85 23.56 -13.18
C ASN A 11 4.42 23.15 -12.77
N THR A 12 3.43 23.56 -13.56
CA THR A 12 2.02 23.17 -13.39
C THR A 12 1.85 21.71 -13.80
N ALA A 13 2.28 20.79 -12.95
CA ALA A 13 1.67 19.47 -12.93
C ALA A 13 0.19 19.65 -12.50
N PRO A 14 -0.82 19.09 -13.19
CA PRO A 14 -2.19 19.08 -12.69
C PRO A 14 -2.21 18.52 -11.26
N LEU A 15 -3.07 19.05 -10.39
CA LEU A 15 -3.19 18.68 -8.96
C LEU A 15 -3.14 17.16 -8.73
N SER A 16 -3.73 16.38 -9.64
CA SER A 16 -3.73 14.91 -9.64
C SER A 16 -2.34 14.27 -9.81
N GLN A 17 -1.42 14.90 -10.54
CA GLN A 17 -0.05 14.41 -10.74
C GLN A 17 0.83 14.65 -9.51
N GLU A 18 0.69 15.80 -8.83
CA GLU A 18 1.43 16.04 -7.58
C GLU A 18 0.99 15.08 -6.47
N GLU A 19 -0.31 14.81 -6.38
CA GLU A 19 -0.86 13.80 -5.46
C GLU A 19 -0.33 12.39 -5.78
N ALA A 20 -0.26 12.02 -7.05
CA ALA A 20 0.29 10.73 -7.49
C ALA A 20 1.78 10.59 -7.13
N ILE A 21 2.57 11.66 -7.35
CA ILE A 21 3.98 11.73 -6.98
C ILE A 21 4.16 11.60 -5.46
N PHE A 22 3.35 12.32 -4.67
CA PHE A 22 3.40 12.28 -3.21
C PHE A 22 2.98 10.91 -2.67
N PHE A 23 1.93 10.33 -3.23
CA PHE A 23 1.45 8.99 -2.91
C PHE A 23 2.56 7.96 -3.15
N PHE A 24 3.14 7.92 -4.35
CA PHE A 24 4.16 6.94 -4.69
C PHE A 24 5.44 7.13 -3.86
N GLY A 25 5.91 8.37 -3.69
CA GLY A 25 7.12 8.66 -2.89
C GLY A 25 7.02 8.25 -1.42
N ASN A 26 5.84 8.39 -0.79
CA ASN A 26 5.68 8.09 0.63
C ASN A 26 5.09 6.70 0.93
N LEU A 27 4.37 6.10 -0.03
CA LEU A 27 3.61 4.86 0.17
C LEU A 27 4.08 3.68 -0.69
N ALA A 28 4.94 3.86 -1.69
CA ALA A 28 5.43 2.72 -2.50
C ALA A 28 6.11 1.65 -1.65
N LEU A 29 7.02 2.04 -0.75
CA LEU A 29 7.73 1.10 0.14
C LEU A 29 6.78 0.33 1.08
N PRO A 30 5.87 0.96 1.85
CA PRO A 30 4.96 0.23 2.70
C PRO A 30 3.95 -0.63 1.91
N ILE A 31 3.55 -0.23 0.69
CA ILE A 31 2.72 -1.06 -0.19
C ILE A 31 3.50 -2.28 -0.69
N LEU A 32 4.78 -2.14 -1.02
CA LEU A 32 5.65 -3.26 -1.40
C LEU A 32 5.79 -4.27 -0.24
N LEU A 33 6.06 -3.77 0.98
CA LEU A 33 6.13 -4.62 2.17
C LEU A 33 4.79 -5.32 2.44
N TYR A 34 3.67 -4.64 2.21
CA TYR A 34 2.35 -5.22 2.33
C TYR A 34 2.09 -6.33 1.30
N ALA A 35 2.48 -6.12 0.03
CA ALA A 35 2.40 -7.13 -1.01
C ALA A 35 3.28 -8.35 -0.70
N LEU A 36 4.48 -8.12 -0.15
CA LEU A 36 5.36 -9.20 0.30
C LEU A 36 4.74 -9.99 1.44
N ALA A 37 4.15 -9.31 2.43
CA ALA A 37 3.42 -9.95 3.53
C ALA A 37 2.23 -10.78 3.03
N PHE A 38 1.50 -10.30 2.02
CA PHE A 38 0.44 -11.07 1.37
C PHE A 38 1.01 -12.35 0.71
N ALA A 39 2.09 -12.22 -0.07
CA ALA A 39 2.71 -13.35 -0.75
C ALA A 39 3.28 -14.40 0.22
N THR A 40 3.91 -13.99 1.31
CA THR A 40 4.53 -14.92 2.27
C THR A 40 3.51 -15.54 3.21
N PHE A 41 2.58 -14.74 3.75
CA PHE A 41 1.67 -15.20 4.79
C PHE A 41 0.39 -15.85 4.25
N LEU A 42 -0.11 -15.45 3.07
CA LEU A 42 -1.39 -15.95 2.55
C LEU A 42 -1.27 -16.92 1.37
N PHE A 43 -0.29 -16.76 0.48
CA PHE A 43 -0.27 -17.49 -0.81
C PHE A 43 -0.25 -19.02 -0.68
N LYS A 44 0.36 -19.57 0.38
CA LYS A 44 0.36 -21.02 0.66
C LYS A 44 -0.12 -21.40 2.06
N ASN A 45 -0.39 -20.41 2.92
CA ASN A 45 -0.66 -20.60 4.35
C ASN A 45 -1.97 -19.93 4.79
N ALA A 46 -3.01 -20.00 3.96
CA ALA A 46 -4.32 -19.39 4.20
C ALA A 46 -5.10 -19.94 5.42
N ARG A 47 -4.57 -20.97 6.12
CA ARG A 47 -5.19 -21.63 7.28
C ARG A 47 -4.38 -21.46 8.58
N GLY A 48 -3.31 -20.68 8.56
CA GLY A 48 -2.37 -20.60 9.68
C GLY A 48 -2.29 -19.22 10.33
N ILE A 49 -1.34 -19.07 11.26
CA ILE A 49 -1.02 -17.80 11.92
C ILE A 49 -0.65 -16.67 10.94
N GLY A 50 -0.34 -17.01 9.68
CA GLY A 50 -0.12 -16.07 8.60
C GLY A 50 -1.28 -15.06 8.42
N VAL A 51 -2.53 -15.48 8.62
CA VAL A 51 -3.69 -14.56 8.51
C VAL A 51 -3.64 -13.46 9.58
N PHE A 52 -3.18 -13.79 10.79
CA PHE A 52 -2.98 -12.81 11.86
C PHE A 52 -1.86 -11.82 11.51
N PHE A 53 -0.72 -12.31 11.02
CA PHE A 53 0.37 -11.42 10.58
C PHE A 53 -0.04 -10.55 9.39
N PHE A 54 -0.83 -11.06 8.47
CA PHE A 54 -1.40 -10.28 7.38
C PHE A 54 -2.33 -9.17 7.88
N ALA A 55 -3.17 -9.44 8.89
CA ALA A 55 -3.99 -8.43 9.54
C ALA A 55 -3.12 -7.33 10.20
N VAL A 56 -2.04 -7.72 10.89
CA VAL A 56 -1.06 -6.77 11.47
C VAL A 56 -0.44 -5.90 10.36
N SER A 57 0.03 -6.50 9.27
CA SER A 57 0.59 -5.76 8.13
C SER A 57 -0.41 -4.79 7.51
N SER A 58 -1.68 -5.19 7.37
CA SER A 58 -2.76 -4.33 6.88
C SER A 58 -2.94 -3.10 7.78
N ILE A 59 -2.98 -3.30 9.10
CA ILE A 59 -3.11 -2.21 10.08
C ILE A 59 -1.92 -1.26 10.03
N LEU A 60 -0.70 -1.78 9.89
CA LEU A 60 0.52 -0.96 9.78
C LEU A 60 0.48 -0.09 8.53
N LEU A 61 0.08 -0.65 7.38
CA LEU A 61 -0.10 0.11 6.14
C LEU A 61 -1.14 1.22 6.31
N LEU A 62 -2.29 0.92 6.92
CA LEU A 62 -3.37 1.89 7.14
C LEU A 62 -2.95 3.01 8.10
N LYS A 63 -2.25 2.69 9.18
CA LYS A 63 -1.67 3.69 10.10
C LYS A 63 -0.66 4.60 9.39
N LYS A 64 0.22 4.02 8.57
CA LYS A 64 1.20 4.79 7.79
C LYS A 64 0.50 5.72 6.80
N THR A 65 -0.47 5.19 6.04
CA THR A 65 -1.27 5.95 5.07
C THR A 65 -2.00 7.11 5.76
N ARG A 66 -2.66 6.85 6.88
CA ARG A 66 -3.31 7.90 7.68
C ARG A 66 -2.34 9.00 8.12
N LYS A 67 -1.16 8.62 8.61
CA LYS A 67 -0.12 9.56 9.05
C LYS A 67 0.39 10.42 7.90
N VAL A 68 0.58 9.83 6.71
CA VAL A 68 1.01 10.54 5.50
C VAL A 68 -0.02 11.59 5.08
N TYR A 69 -1.31 11.26 5.16
CA TYR A 69 -2.41 12.18 4.86
C TYR A 69 -2.88 13.03 6.06
N GLN A 70 -2.11 13.04 7.17
CA GLN A 70 -2.37 13.85 8.37
C GLN A 70 -3.78 13.72 8.95
N LYS A 71 -4.41 12.55 8.81
CA LYS A 71 -5.77 12.33 9.34
C LYS A 71 -5.73 11.86 10.80
N ALA A 72 -6.59 12.43 11.63
CA ALA A 72 -6.75 12.02 13.03
C ALA A 72 -7.30 10.58 13.15
N SER A 73 -6.88 9.87 14.20
CA SER A 73 -7.45 8.56 14.54
C SER A 73 -8.68 8.74 15.42
N SER A 74 -9.83 8.21 14.99
CA SER A 74 -11.01 8.13 15.85
C SER A 74 -10.98 6.85 16.70
N LYS A 75 -11.73 6.87 17.81
CA LYS A 75 -11.92 5.68 18.67
C LYS A 75 -12.52 4.51 17.88
N SER A 76 -13.46 4.80 16.99
CA SER A 76 -14.10 3.82 16.11
C SER A 76 -13.08 3.13 15.20
N VAL A 77 -12.08 3.83 14.65
CA VAL A 77 -11.04 3.14 13.87
C VAL A 77 -10.13 2.28 14.75
N LEU A 78 -9.81 2.71 15.97
CA LEU A 78 -9.05 1.86 16.90
C LEU A 78 -9.81 0.57 17.22
N LEU A 79 -11.13 0.64 17.40
CA LEU A 79 -11.97 -0.55 17.59
C LEU A 79 -11.92 -1.47 16.38
N LEU A 80 -12.01 -0.93 15.15
CA LEU A 80 -11.90 -1.73 13.93
C LEU A 80 -10.52 -2.38 13.76
N TYR A 81 -9.44 -1.76 14.23
CA TYR A 81 -8.11 -2.40 14.29
C TYR A 81 -8.10 -3.59 15.24
N CYS A 82 -8.64 -3.44 16.45
CA CYS A 82 -8.74 -4.54 17.40
C CYS A 82 -9.59 -5.69 16.83
N LEU A 83 -10.70 -5.36 16.17
CA LEU A 83 -11.57 -6.35 15.54
C LEU A 83 -10.85 -7.10 14.40
N SER A 84 -10.07 -6.40 13.59
CA SER A 84 -9.28 -7.00 12.50
C SER A 84 -8.24 -7.99 13.04
N LEU A 85 -7.58 -7.67 14.16
CA LEU A 85 -6.66 -8.58 14.84
C LEU A 85 -7.40 -9.79 15.44
N ALA A 86 -8.57 -9.56 16.04
CA ALA A 86 -9.40 -10.62 16.58
C ALA A 86 -9.88 -11.59 15.49
N VAL A 87 -10.27 -11.08 14.31
CA VAL A 87 -10.64 -11.92 13.14
C VAL A 87 -9.42 -12.68 12.61
N GLY A 88 -8.25 -12.03 12.53
CA GLY A 88 -7.01 -12.70 12.15
C GLY A 88 -6.65 -13.85 13.10
N LEU A 89 -6.80 -13.64 14.41
CA LEU A 89 -6.57 -14.66 15.43
C LEU A 89 -7.65 -15.75 15.39
N SER A 90 -8.92 -15.39 15.22
CA SER A 90 -10.03 -16.34 15.07
C SER A 90 -9.85 -17.28 13.88
N THR A 91 -9.28 -16.78 12.78
CA THR A 91 -8.98 -17.61 11.61
C THR A 91 -7.91 -18.65 11.91
N PHE A 92 -6.93 -18.30 12.75
CA PHE A 92 -5.91 -19.26 13.20
C PHE A 92 -6.49 -20.34 14.13
N LEU A 93 -7.48 -19.99 14.97
CA LEU A 93 -8.12 -20.95 15.89
C LEU A 93 -9.17 -21.84 15.20
N THR A 94 -9.54 -21.53 13.96
CA THR A 94 -10.65 -22.21 13.28
C THR A 94 -10.14 -23.13 12.19
N ASP A 95 -10.55 -24.40 12.23
CA ASP A 95 -10.22 -25.39 11.20
C ASP A 95 -11.36 -25.64 10.19
N ASN A 96 -12.49 -24.94 10.34
CA ASN A 96 -13.61 -25.05 9.41
C ASN A 96 -13.42 -24.12 8.20
N THR A 97 -13.31 -24.72 7.02
CA THR A 97 -13.14 -24.01 5.73
C THR A 97 -14.21 -22.94 5.47
N ALA A 98 -15.48 -23.19 5.80
CA ALA A 98 -16.54 -22.21 5.60
C ALA A 98 -16.34 -20.96 6.48
N ILE A 99 -15.95 -21.17 7.74
CA ILE A 99 -15.66 -20.08 8.68
C ILE A 99 -14.39 -19.32 8.26
N ILE A 100 -13.38 -20.03 7.76
CA ILE A 100 -12.15 -19.40 7.23
C ILE A 100 -12.49 -18.45 6.08
N ILE A 101 -13.30 -18.88 5.11
CA ILE A 101 -13.74 -18.03 4.00
C ILE A 101 -14.51 -16.80 4.51
N LEU A 102 -15.44 -17.00 5.46
CA LEU A 102 -16.16 -15.89 6.09
C LEU A 102 -15.23 -14.91 6.80
N ASN A 103 -14.20 -15.39 7.49
CA ASN A 103 -13.22 -14.54 8.15
C ASN A 103 -12.39 -13.73 7.15
N PHE A 104 -12.04 -14.30 6.00
CA PHE A 104 -11.39 -13.55 4.91
C PHE A 104 -12.29 -12.43 4.37
N ILE A 105 -13.58 -12.72 4.15
CA ILE A 105 -14.56 -11.71 3.72
C ILE A 105 -14.70 -10.63 4.81
N ALA A 106 -14.82 -11.02 6.08
CA ALA A 106 -14.93 -10.08 7.20
C ALA A 106 -13.69 -9.19 7.33
N LEU A 107 -12.48 -9.76 7.20
CA LEU A 107 -11.23 -9.01 7.25
C LEU A 107 -11.14 -8.00 6.10
N PHE A 108 -11.55 -8.39 4.89
CA PHE A 108 -11.62 -7.49 3.75
C PHE A 108 -12.61 -6.34 3.98
N LEU A 109 -13.82 -6.64 4.45
CA LEU A 109 -14.84 -5.63 4.77
C LEU A 109 -14.38 -4.68 5.89
N LEU A 110 -13.65 -5.18 6.89
CA LEU A 110 -13.06 -4.36 7.95
C LEU A 110 -12.00 -3.39 7.42
N ILE A 111 -11.15 -3.83 6.49
CA ILE A 111 -10.16 -2.96 5.84
C ILE A 111 -10.88 -1.83 5.08
N VAL A 112 -11.90 -2.15 4.28
CA VAL A 112 -12.69 -1.14 3.55
C VAL A 112 -13.39 -0.18 4.51
N SER A 113 -13.97 -0.71 5.58
CA SER A 113 -14.63 0.05 6.65
C SER A 113 -13.66 1.05 7.31
N ILE A 114 -12.41 0.62 7.56
CA ILE A 114 -11.35 1.47 8.08
C ILE A 114 -10.96 2.56 7.07
N LEU A 115 -10.88 2.25 5.78
CA LEU A 115 -10.60 3.25 4.74
C LEU A 115 -11.67 4.35 4.73
N ILE A 116 -12.94 3.95 4.67
CA ILE A 116 -14.07 4.89 4.64
C ILE A 116 -14.04 5.78 5.89
N LEU A 117 -13.91 5.19 7.07
CA LEU A 117 -13.90 5.96 8.32
C LEU A 117 -12.64 6.84 8.47
N SER A 118 -11.54 6.50 7.79
CA SER A 118 -10.33 7.30 7.78
C SER A 118 -10.40 8.45 6.78
N PHE A 119 -10.96 8.24 5.60
CA PHE A 119 -10.82 9.19 4.49
C PHE A 119 -12.13 9.84 4.06
N ALA A 120 -13.27 9.15 4.20
CA ALA A 120 -14.57 9.72 3.89
C ALA A 120 -15.09 10.62 5.03
N ASN A 121 -15.95 11.57 4.68
CA ASN A 121 -16.70 12.34 5.66
C ASN A 121 -17.99 11.58 6.00
N THR A 122 -17.97 10.81 7.07
CA THR A 122 -19.10 9.97 7.52
C THR A 122 -20.08 10.72 8.43
N THR A 123 -20.04 12.05 8.44
CA THR A 123 -20.90 12.87 9.31
C THR A 123 -22.35 12.77 8.84
N GLY A 124 -23.25 12.27 9.68
CA GLY A 124 -24.68 12.15 9.38
C GLY A 124 -25.08 10.94 8.54
N TRP A 125 -24.21 9.93 8.41
CA TRP A 125 -24.57 8.70 7.70
C TRP A 125 -25.39 7.76 8.58
N ASP A 126 -26.45 7.18 8.00
CA ASP A 126 -27.16 6.06 8.60
C ASP A 126 -26.44 4.74 8.32
N PHE A 127 -26.82 3.68 9.05
CA PHE A 127 -26.23 2.34 8.87
C PHE A 127 -26.37 1.82 7.42
N GLY A 128 -27.50 2.11 6.78
CA GLY A 128 -27.75 1.73 5.39
C GLY A 128 -26.80 2.41 4.41
N ASP A 129 -26.56 3.72 4.59
CA ASP A 129 -25.62 4.48 3.75
C ASP A 129 -24.19 3.99 3.92
N TYR A 130 -23.80 3.69 5.17
CA TYR A 130 -22.49 3.12 5.46
C TYR A 130 -22.31 1.75 4.78
N LEU A 131 -23.29 0.85 4.89
CA LEU A 131 -23.22 -0.47 4.29
C LEU A 131 -23.15 -0.39 2.75
N LYS A 132 -23.95 0.50 2.17
CA LYS A 132 -23.93 0.79 0.73
C LYS A 132 -22.54 1.27 0.30
N GLU A 133 -21.96 2.23 1.01
CA GLU A 133 -20.65 2.78 0.64
C GLU A 133 -19.53 1.74 0.76
N VAL A 134 -19.57 0.88 1.78
CA VAL A 134 -18.62 -0.24 1.91
C VAL A 134 -18.70 -1.17 0.69
N PHE A 135 -19.90 -1.52 0.25
CA PHE A 135 -20.11 -2.38 -0.91
C PHE A 135 -19.68 -1.70 -2.22
N PHE A 136 -20.06 -0.44 -2.43
CA PHE A 136 -19.64 0.33 -3.60
C PHE A 136 -18.13 0.53 -3.65
N THR A 137 -17.50 0.88 -2.52
CA THR A 137 -16.04 1.05 -2.43
C THR A 137 -15.32 -0.26 -2.75
N ALA A 138 -15.82 -1.39 -2.24
CA ALA A 138 -15.27 -2.70 -2.55
C ALA A 138 -15.32 -3.00 -4.06
N LEU A 139 -16.45 -2.77 -4.72
CA LEU A 139 -16.59 -3.00 -6.16
C LEU A 139 -15.78 -2.02 -7.01
N LEU A 140 -15.83 -0.74 -6.67
CA LEU A 140 -15.17 0.33 -7.42
C LEU A 140 -13.63 0.20 -7.36
N SER A 141 -13.10 -0.37 -6.26
CA SER A 141 -11.66 -0.62 -6.11
C SER A 141 -11.06 -1.45 -7.25
N VAL A 142 -11.83 -2.37 -7.84
CA VAL A 142 -11.39 -3.20 -8.98
C VAL A 142 -11.14 -2.35 -10.23
N GLY A 143 -11.96 -1.30 -10.44
CA GLY A 143 -11.80 -0.35 -11.55
C GLY A 143 -10.54 0.52 -11.45
N TYR A 144 -9.96 0.65 -10.25
CA TYR A 144 -8.76 1.46 -10.02
C TYR A 144 -7.44 0.68 -10.06
N ILE A 145 -7.46 -0.60 -10.46
CA ILE A 145 -6.26 -1.46 -10.46
C ILE A 145 -5.13 -0.93 -11.37
N GLY A 146 -5.46 -0.18 -12.42
CA GLY A 146 -4.50 0.46 -13.34
C GLY A 146 -3.90 1.76 -12.83
N LYS A 147 -4.56 2.45 -11.88
CA LYS A 147 -4.12 3.74 -11.33
C LYS A 147 -2.73 3.73 -10.71
N PRO A 148 -2.30 2.72 -9.91
CA PRO A 148 -0.94 2.70 -9.37
C PRO A 148 0.15 2.68 -10.46
N THR A 149 -0.15 2.13 -11.65
CA THR A 149 0.81 2.12 -12.75
C THR A 149 0.94 3.49 -13.43
N SER A 150 -0.15 4.25 -13.53
CA SER A 150 -0.09 5.63 -14.02
C SER A 150 0.60 6.54 -13.00
N ASP A 151 0.34 6.34 -11.71
CA ASP A 151 0.94 7.12 -10.63
C ASP A 151 2.46 6.86 -10.53
N MET A 152 2.87 5.60 -10.71
CA MET A 152 4.29 5.22 -10.82
C MET A 152 4.97 5.89 -12.00
N LYS A 153 4.35 5.92 -13.18
CA LYS A 153 4.91 6.59 -14.37
C LYS A 153 5.10 8.09 -14.12
N ALA A 154 4.11 8.76 -13.54
CA ALA A 154 4.21 10.17 -13.19
C ALA A 154 5.34 10.46 -12.18
N TYR A 155 5.52 9.58 -11.18
CA TYR A 155 6.63 9.67 -10.24
C TYR A 155 8.00 9.48 -10.90
N LEU A 156 8.16 8.43 -11.72
CA LEU A 156 9.40 8.16 -12.45
C LEU A 156 9.75 9.27 -13.43
N ASP A 157 8.78 9.86 -14.14
CA ASP A 157 9.03 10.95 -15.07
C ASP A 157 9.46 12.23 -14.34
N ARG A 158 8.89 12.50 -13.15
CA ARG A 158 9.36 13.60 -12.29
C ARG A 158 10.77 13.34 -11.76
N GLU A 159 11.05 12.11 -11.32
CA GLU A 159 12.36 11.75 -10.80
C GLU A 159 13.41 11.76 -11.91
N LYS A 160 13.13 11.22 -13.10
CA LYS A 160 13.99 11.28 -14.29
C LYS A 160 14.30 12.71 -14.74
N ASN A 161 13.34 13.62 -14.64
CA ASN A 161 13.55 15.04 -14.92
C ASN A 161 14.38 15.75 -13.83
N ASN A 162 14.35 15.26 -12.58
CA ASN A 162 15.23 15.71 -11.50
C ASN A 162 16.60 14.98 -11.49
N GLU A 163 16.69 13.79 -12.10
CA GLU A 163 17.81 12.84 -11.99
C GLU A 163 18.62 12.67 -13.29
N LYS A 164 18.75 13.70 -14.14
CA LYS A 164 19.87 13.70 -15.11
C LYS A 164 21.26 13.47 -14.43
N SER A 165 21.35 13.53 -13.09
CA SER A 165 22.52 13.20 -12.28
C SER A 165 22.50 11.82 -11.55
N LYS A 166 21.36 11.19 -11.26
CA LYS A 166 21.29 10.03 -10.33
C LYS A 166 21.07 8.66 -10.99
N THR A 167 20.59 8.61 -12.23
CA THR A 167 20.47 7.36 -13.01
C THR A 167 21.82 6.64 -13.17
N ARG A 168 22.93 7.39 -13.08
CA ARG A 168 24.30 6.86 -13.08
C ARG A 168 24.57 5.89 -11.93
N TYR A 169 24.02 6.14 -10.74
CA TYR A 169 24.25 5.28 -9.57
C TYR A 169 23.46 3.98 -9.62
N ILE A 170 22.25 4.01 -10.19
CA ILE A 170 21.43 2.81 -10.39
C ILE A 170 22.09 1.87 -11.42
N ILE A 171 22.62 2.43 -12.51
CA ILE A 171 23.38 1.67 -13.52
C ILE A 171 24.67 1.09 -12.92
N LEU A 172 25.40 1.86 -12.10
CA LEU A 172 26.58 1.38 -11.38
C LEU A 172 26.25 0.23 -10.41
N GLY A 173 25.13 0.31 -9.68
CA GLY A 173 24.70 -0.74 -8.76
C GLY A 173 24.32 -2.05 -9.47
N ILE A 174 23.61 -1.97 -10.60
CA ILE A 174 23.30 -3.14 -11.43
C ILE A 174 24.59 -3.74 -12.02
N LEU A 175 25.51 -2.90 -12.50
CA LEU A 175 26.79 -3.34 -13.04
C LEU A 175 27.67 -4.03 -11.99
N LEU A 176 27.62 -3.60 -10.72
CA LEU A 176 28.35 -4.22 -9.61
C LEU A 176 27.69 -5.51 -9.08
N SER A 177 26.37 -5.62 -9.22
CA SER A 177 25.59 -6.79 -8.75
C SER A 177 25.82 -8.03 -9.61
N VAL A 178 25.95 -7.87 -10.92
CA VAL A 178 26.16 -8.99 -11.87
C VAL A 178 27.41 -9.82 -11.54
N PRO A 179 28.62 -9.24 -11.35
CA PRO A 179 29.80 -10.03 -11.02
C PRO A 179 29.70 -10.72 -9.66
N LEU A 180 29.03 -10.11 -8.68
CA LEU A 180 28.82 -10.73 -7.37
C LEU A 180 27.93 -11.98 -7.46
N VAL A 181 26.86 -11.93 -8.26
CA VAL A 181 25.95 -13.07 -8.49
C VAL A 181 26.67 -14.20 -9.22
N VAL A 182 27.52 -13.89 -10.20
CA VAL A 182 28.32 -14.91 -10.91
C VAL A 182 29.29 -15.60 -9.95
N ILE A 183 29.95 -14.85 -9.05
CA ILE A 183 30.86 -15.41 -8.04
C ILE A 183 30.11 -16.33 -7.06
N LEU A 184 28.95 -15.89 -6.57
CA LEU A 184 28.12 -16.72 -5.69
C LEU A 184 27.62 -17.98 -6.39
N ALA A 185 27.21 -17.88 -7.65
CA ALA A 185 26.76 -19.04 -8.43
C ALA A 185 27.90 -20.04 -8.68
N ALA A 186 29.12 -19.56 -8.94
CA ALA A 186 30.30 -20.41 -9.08
C ALA A 186 30.70 -21.09 -7.75
N LEU A 187 30.62 -20.37 -6.63
CA LEU A 187 30.86 -20.93 -5.29
C LEU A 187 29.82 -22.00 -4.92
N LEU A 188 28.54 -21.77 -5.24
CA LEU A 188 27.47 -22.74 -5.03
C LEU A 188 27.62 -23.97 -5.92
N SER A 189 28.05 -23.81 -7.16
CA SER A 189 28.26 -24.92 -8.09
C SER A 189 29.50 -25.76 -7.78
N SER A 190 30.47 -25.22 -7.04
CA SER A 190 31.67 -25.95 -6.61
C SER A 190 31.52 -26.62 -5.24
N ALA A 191 30.37 -26.44 -4.59
CA ALA A 191 30.02 -27.02 -3.29
C ALA A 191 29.09 -28.25 -3.42
N ASP A 192 28.73 -28.63 -4.65
CA ASP A 192 28.13 -29.93 -5.01
C ASP A 192 29.24 -30.86 -5.55
#